data_AF-A0AAD1CEX4-F1
#
_entry.id   AF-A0AAD1CEX4-F1
#
_cell.length_a   1.000
_cell.length_b   1.000
_cell.length_c   1.000
_cell.angle_alpha   90.00
_cell.angle_beta   90.00
_cell.angle_gamma   90.00
#
_symmetry.space_group_name_H-M   'P 1'
#
loop_
_entity.id
_entity.type
_entity.pdbx_description
1 polymer ?
#
loop_
_entity_poly.entity_id
_entity_poly.type
_entity_poly.pdbx_seq_one_letter_code
_entity_poly.pdbx_strand_id
1 'polypeptide(L)'
;MKVTAPFELGAMLCRHVIPSYKKSYPEISLELNFGPTAKKIEIGDFDIALRAYNELPNDVVAKELGFIRNVLVCSYNYARNNKHININNLEKYNFILNGQNSKWNELQLFSKNKQYK
;
A
#
# COMPACT_ATOMS: atom_id res chain seq x y z
N MET A 1 -11.26 -3.39 20.24
CA MET A 1 -11.21 -3.53 18.78
C MET A 1 -9.76 -3.59 18.33
N LYS A 2 -9.38 -4.69 17.68
CA LYS A 2 -8.03 -4.98 17.19
C LYS A 2 -7.95 -4.73 15.69
N VAL A 3 -7.02 -3.89 15.26
CA VAL A 3 -6.88 -3.45 13.86
C VAL A 3 -5.48 -3.78 13.35
N THR A 4 -5.40 -4.35 12.15
CA THR A 4 -4.12 -4.56 11.44
C THR A 4 -4.08 -3.91 10.07
N ALA A 5 -2.90 -3.45 9.66
CA ALA A 5 -2.63 -2.82 8.37
C ALA A 5 -1.13 -2.91 8.02
N PRO A 6 -0.72 -2.65 6.77
CA PRO A 6 0.67 -2.34 6.43
C PRO A 6 1.16 -1.12 7.21
N PHE A 7 2.47 -1.03 7.44
CA PHE A 7 3.06 -0.01 8.32
C PHE A 7 2.74 1.41 7.86
N GLU A 8 2.89 1.69 6.57
CA GLU A 8 2.67 2.99 5.95
C GLU A 8 1.21 3.41 6.06
N LEU A 9 0.28 2.47 5.82
CA LEU A 9 -1.15 2.74 5.97
C LEU A 9 -1.52 2.94 7.44
N GLY A 10 -1.00 2.11 8.33
CA GLY A 10 -1.18 2.23 9.78
C GLY A 10 -0.75 3.60 10.32
N ALA A 11 0.40 4.11 9.87
CA ALA A 11 0.88 5.44 10.21
C ALA A 11 -0.09 6.54 9.76
N MET A 12 -0.68 6.42 8.56
CA MET A 12 -1.70 7.36 8.06
C MET A 12 -2.98 7.29 8.89
N LEU A 13 -3.43 6.10 9.30
CA LEU A 13 -4.59 5.95 10.18
C LEU A 13 -4.36 6.64 11.52
N CYS A 14 -3.20 6.41 12.15
CA CYS A 14 -2.83 7.06 13.41
C CYS A 14 -2.85 8.59 13.31
N ARG A 15 -2.44 9.13 12.16
CA ARG A 15 -2.38 10.58 11.95
C ARG A 15 -3.74 11.19 11.62
N HIS A 16 -4.54 10.52 10.79
CA HIS A 16 -5.69 11.15 10.13
C HIS A 16 -7.05 10.63 10.58
N VAL A 17 -7.12 9.41 11.14
CA VAL A 17 -8.40 8.73 11.41
C VAL A 17 -8.58 8.47 12.91
N ILE A 18 -7.58 7.85 13.54
CA ILE A 18 -7.67 7.38 14.92
C ILE A 18 -7.95 8.50 15.93
N PRO A 19 -7.35 9.70 15.83
CA PRO A 19 -7.62 10.78 16.79
C PRO A 19 -9.09 11.20 16.79
N SER A 20 -9.67 11.41 15.61
CA SER A 20 -11.09 11.77 15.46
C SER A 20 -12.01 10.63 15.91
N TYR A 21 -11.67 9.39 15.57
CA TYR A 21 -12.42 8.22 16.01
C TYR A 21 -12.44 8.09 17.53
N LYS A 22 -11.28 8.20 18.19
CA LYS A 22 -11.18 8.13 19.65
C LYS A 22 -11.87 9.28 20.36
N LYS A 23 -11.97 10.45 19.73
CA LYS A 23 -12.75 11.58 20.26
C LYS A 23 -14.26 11.29 20.26
N SER A 24 -14.77 10.67 19.19
CA SER A 24 -16.18 10.31 19.08
C SER A 24 -16.57 9.06 19.88
N TYR A 25 -15.63 8.12 20.07
CA TYR A 25 -15.85 6.85 20.78
C TYR A 25 -14.77 6.60 21.85
N PRO A 26 -14.77 7.39 22.94
CA PRO A 26 -13.74 7.33 23.98
C PRO A 26 -13.72 6.00 24.74
N GLU A 27 -14.84 5.29 24.82
CA GLU A 27 -15.00 4.00 25.50
C GLU A 27 -14.39 2.82 24.75
N ILE A 28 -14.22 2.92 23.43
CA ILE A 28 -13.69 1.82 22.62
C ILE A 28 -12.18 1.69 22.84
N SER A 29 -11.74 0.57 23.42
CA SER A 29 -10.31 0.22 23.45
C SER A 29 -9.82 -0.18 22.07
N LEU A 30 -8.73 0.45 21.60
CA LEU A 30 -8.10 0.18 20.32
C LEU A 30 -6.75 -0.50 20.54
N GLU A 31 -6.54 -1.62 19.85
CA GLU A 31 -5.25 -2.29 19.74
C GLU A 31 -4.81 -2.26 18.27
N LEU A 32 -3.63 -1.70 18.01
CA LEU A 32 -3.13 -1.45 16.66
C LEU A 32 -1.88 -2.30 16.41
N ASN A 33 -1.96 -3.20 15.43
CA ASN A 33 -0.85 -4.07 15.05
C ASN A 33 -0.53 -3.90 13.57
N PHE A 34 0.44 -3.04 13.28
CA PHE A 34 0.87 -2.76 11.92
C PHE A 34 2.12 -3.52 11.54
N GLY A 35 2.15 -4.06 10.33
CA GLY A 35 3.31 -4.80 9.84
C GLY A 35 3.16 -5.32 8.41
N PRO A 36 4.29 -5.68 7.78
CA PRO A 36 4.32 -6.08 6.38
C PRO A 36 3.60 -7.41 6.14
N THR A 37 3.69 -8.34 7.10
CA THR A 37 3.11 -9.68 6.97
C THR A 37 1.59 -9.62 7.03
N ALA A 38 0.93 -10.22 6.02
CA ALA A 38 -0.49 -10.50 6.09
C ALA A 38 -0.79 -11.40 7.30
N LYS A 39 -1.72 -10.96 8.14
CA LYS A 39 -2.20 -11.75 9.28
C LYS A 39 -3.43 -12.53 8.85
N LYS A 40 -3.60 -13.73 9.42
CA LYS A 40 -4.82 -14.51 9.28
C LYS A 40 -5.91 -13.82 10.09
N ILE A 41 -6.91 -13.30 9.41
CA ILE A 41 -8.00 -12.53 10.03
C ILE A 41 -9.20 -13.43 10.28
N GLU A 42 -9.34 -14.47 9.46
CA GLU A 42 -10.35 -15.52 9.53
C GLU A 42 -10.28 -16.34 10.84
N ILE A 43 -9.16 -16.31 11.54
CA ILE A 43 -8.96 -17.00 12.83
C ILE A 43 -9.37 -16.14 14.05
N GLY A 44 -9.81 -14.89 13.83
CA GLY A 44 -10.34 -14.02 14.89
C GLY A 44 -9.29 -13.24 15.70
N ASP A 45 -8.01 -13.26 15.29
CA ASP A 45 -6.95 -12.48 15.96
C ASP A 45 -7.14 -10.96 15.83
N PHE A 46 -7.86 -10.53 14.78
CA PHE A 46 -8.14 -9.13 14.46
C PHE A 46 -9.60 -8.94 14.09
N ASP A 47 -10.19 -7.82 14.51
CA ASP A 47 -11.55 -7.45 14.14
C ASP A 47 -11.59 -6.81 12.74
N ILE A 48 -10.55 -6.04 12.39
CA ILE A 48 -10.45 -5.31 11.12
C ILE A 48 -9.05 -5.44 10.54
N ALA A 49 -8.98 -5.74 9.24
CA ALA A 49 -7.76 -5.65 8.45
C ALA A 49 -7.93 -4.69 7.27
N LEU A 50 -6.98 -3.76 7.15
CA LEU A 50 -6.91 -2.81 6.04
C LEU A 50 -5.73 -3.21 5.15
N ARG A 51 -5.97 -4.01 4.11
CA ARG A 51 -4.93 -4.55 3.23
C ARG A 51 -5.41 -4.64 1.79
N ALA A 52 -4.44 -4.59 0.87
CA ALA A 52 -4.65 -5.06 -0.50
C ALA A 52 -4.62 -6.59 -0.50
N TYR A 53 -5.68 -7.22 -1.00
CA TYR A 53 -5.79 -8.66 -1.16
C TYR A 53 -5.88 -8.99 -2.66
N ASN A 54 -5.14 -10.01 -3.10
CA ASN A 54 -5.34 -10.60 -4.43
C ASN A 54 -6.59 -11.49 -4.44
N GLU A 55 -6.87 -12.14 -3.31
CA GLU A 55 -8.01 -13.00 -3.07
C GLU A 55 -8.44 -12.83 -1.61
N LEU A 56 -9.74 -12.78 -1.36
CA LEU A 56 -10.30 -12.62 -0.02
C LEU A 56 -10.38 -13.97 0.70
N PRO A 57 -10.12 -14.03 2.01
CA PRO A 57 -10.44 -15.22 2.81
C PRO A 57 -11.93 -15.58 2.74
N ASN A 58 -12.26 -16.86 2.92
CA ASN A 58 -13.65 -17.35 2.81
C ASN A 58 -14.60 -16.75 3.87
N ASP A 59 -14.10 -16.56 5.10
CA ASP A 59 -14.93 -16.22 6.25
C ASP A 59 -14.81 -14.74 6.67
N VAL A 60 -14.65 -13.83 5.70
CA VAL A 60 -14.59 -12.39 5.96
C VAL A 60 -15.55 -11.61 5.08
N VAL A 61 -16.00 -10.47 5.58
CA VAL A 61 -16.70 -9.46 4.79
C VAL A 61 -15.72 -8.37 4.40
N ALA A 62 -15.56 -8.13 3.10
CA ALA A 62 -14.71 -7.06 2.58
C ALA A 62 -15.54 -5.84 2.17
N LYS A 63 -14.99 -4.66 2.44
CA LYS A 63 -15.49 -3.40 1.91
C LYS A 63 -14.37 -2.69 1.15
N GLU A 64 -14.64 -2.33 -0.10
CA GLU A 64 -13.71 -1.54 -0.89
C GLU A 64 -13.59 -0.12 -0.30
N LEU A 65 -12.35 0.33 -0.09
CA LEU A 65 -12.05 1.69 0.36
C LEU A 65 -11.50 2.57 -0.77
N GLY A 66 -11.08 1.96 -1.87
CA GLY A 66 -10.50 2.61 -3.04
C GLY A 66 -9.26 1.87 -3.54
N PHE A 67 -8.48 2.56 -4.38
CA PHE A 67 -7.30 2.01 -5.04
C PHE A 67 -6.04 2.80 -4.68
N ILE A 68 -4.89 2.11 -4.70
CA ILE A 68 -3.58 2.73 -4.60
C ILE A 68 -2.97 2.76 -6.00
N ARG A 69 -2.47 3.91 -6.42
CA ARG A 69 -1.78 4.06 -7.71
C ARG A 69 -0.27 3.87 -7.52
N ASN A 70 0.30 2.96 -8.30
CA ASN A 70 1.76 2.88 -8.43
C ASN A 70 2.28 4.06 -9.23
N VAL A 71 3.31 4.73 -8.70
CA VAL A 71 3.99 5.86 -9.35
C VAL A 71 5.49 5.63 -9.30
N LEU A 72 6.17 5.95 -10.40
CA LEU A 72 7.62 6.00 -10.41
C LEU A 72 8.07 7.32 -9.80
N VAL A 73 8.99 7.22 -8.85
CA VAL A 73 9.58 8.38 -8.17
C VAL A 73 11.10 8.27 -8.22
N CYS A 74 11.76 9.42 -8.24
CA CYS A 74 13.20 9.51 -8.08
C CYS A 74 13.54 10.81 -7.34
N SER A 75 14.78 10.94 -6.86
CA SER A 75 15.22 12.18 -6.24
C SER A 75 15.31 13.29 -7.29
N TYR A 76 15.11 14.53 -6.85
CA TYR A 76 15.23 15.71 -7.71
C TYR A 76 16.58 15.77 -8.45
N ASN A 77 17.67 15.50 -7.73
CA ASN A 77 19.01 15.48 -8.31
C ASN A 77 19.19 14.39 -9.36
N TYR A 78 18.60 13.21 -9.13
CA TYR A 78 18.61 12.12 -10.12
C TYR A 78 17.89 12.53 -11.40
N ALA A 79 16.68 13.10 -11.29
CA ALA A 79 15.93 13.60 -12.44
C ALA A 79 16.69 14.70 -13.21
N ARG A 80 17.31 15.65 -12.48
CA ARG A 80 18.06 16.77 -13.09
C ARG A 80 19.26 16.30 -13.91
N ASN A 81 19.95 15.26 -13.45
CA ASN A 81 21.10 14.68 -14.15
C ASN A 81 20.70 13.79 -15.34
N ASN A 82 19.44 13.36 -15.39
CA ASN A 82 18.89 12.46 -16.40
C ASN A 82 17.74 13.14 -17.17
N LYS A 83 18.07 14.17 -17.98
CA LYS A 83 17.10 15.14 -18.55
C LYS A 83 16.04 14.60 -19.52
N HIS A 84 15.93 13.29 -19.73
CA HIS A 84 15.04 12.70 -20.73
C HIS A 84 14.33 11.42 -20.28
N ILE A 85 14.15 11.20 -18.96
CA ILE A 85 13.40 10.03 -18.47
C ILE A 85 11.97 10.06 -19.03
N ASN A 86 11.61 9.05 -19.80
CA ASN A 86 10.27 8.85 -20.34
C ASN A 86 9.98 7.35 -20.47
N ILE A 87 8.71 7.00 -20.71
CA ILE A 87 8.25 5.60 -20.75
C ILE A 87 9.03 4.72 -21.73
N ASN A 88 9.61 5.29 -22.80
CA ASN A 88 10.30 4.53 -23.86
C ASN A 88 11.81 4.35 -23.61
N ASN A 89 12.34 4.86 -22.50
CA ASN A 89 13.76 4.70 -22.18
C ASN A 89 14.02 4.31 -20.71
N LEU A 90 12.98 3.87 -20.01
CA LEU A 90 13.06 3.50 -18.60
C LEU A 90 14.07 2.37 -18.37
N GLU A 91 14.19 1.44 -19.31
CA GLU A 91 15.09 0.29 -19.26
C GLU A 91 16.58 0.67 -19.16
N LYS A 92 16.93 1.93 -19.47
CA LYS A 92 18.31 2.44 -19.41
C LYS A 92 18.70 2.95 -18.03
N TYR A 93 17.74 3.04 -17.10
CA TYR A 93 17.95 3.60 -15.77
C TYR A 93 17.96 2.51 -14.70
N ASN A 94 18.66 2.80 -13.60
CA ASN A 94 18.73 1.89 -12.46
C ASN A 94 17.47 2.01 -11.60
N PHE A 95 16.87 0.86 -11.27
CA PHE A 95 15.73 0.77 -10.36
C PHE A 95 16.17 0.27 -9.00
N ILE A 96 15.55 0.84 -7.95
CA ILE A 96 15.59 0.24 -6.62
C ILE A 96 14.50 -0.83 -6.60
N LEU A 97 14.91 -2.09 -6.51
CA LEU A 97 14.02 -3.24 -6.57
C LEU A 97 13.57 -3.67 -5.18
N ASN A 98 12.37 -4.21 -5.10
CA ASN A 98 11.85 -4.86 -3.90
C ASN A 98 12.48 -6.24 -3.73
N GLY A 99 13.10 -6.48 -2.57
CA GLY A 99 13.73 -7.76 -2.23
C GLY A 99 12.81 -8.82 -1.63
N GLN A 100 11.56 -8.47 -1.29
CA GLN A 100 10.59 -9.38 -0.65
C GLN A 100 9.69 -10.08 -1.67
N ASN A 101 9.35 -9.40 -2.76
CA ASN A 101 8.48 -9.93 -3.80
C ASN A 101 8.95 -9.47 -5.19
N SER A 102 9.51 -10.40 -5.96
CA SER A 102 10.00 -10.12 -7.32
C SER A 102 8.90 -9.68 -8.27
N LYS A 103 7.63 -10.06 -8.05
CA LYS A 103 6.50 -9.61 -8.88
C LYS A 103 6.28 -8.10 -8.78
N TRP A 104 6.70 -7.46 -7.69
CA TRP A 104 6.59 -6.00 -7.54
C TRP A 104 7.67 -5.24 -8.34
N ASN A 105 8.63 -5.95 -8.92
CA ASN A 105 9.65 -5.38 -9.80
C ASN A 105 9.19 -5.34 -11.26
N GLU A 106 7.99 -5.84 -11.56
CA GLU A 106 7.39 -5.77 -12.89
C GLU A 106 6.60 -4.47 -13.05
N LEU A 107 7.05 -3.59 -13.94
CA LEU A 107 6.37 -2.33 -14.22
C LEU A 107 5.33 -2.52 -15.31
N GLN A 108 4.07 -2.29 -14.96
CA GLN A 108 3.01 -2.12 -15.96
C GLN A 108 2.93 -0.64 -16.34
N LEU A 109 3.41 -0.32 -17.53
CA LEU A 109 3.53 1.04 -18.00
C LEU A 109 2.30 1.43 -18.83
N PHE A 110 1.62 2.51 -18.44
CA PHE A 110 0.42 3.01 -19.12
C PHE A 110 0.60 4.46 -19.55
N SER A 111 0.28 4.79 -20.81
CA SER A 111 0.18 6.17 -21.29
C SER A 111 -1.02 6.30 -22.23
N LYS A 112 -1.90 7.28 -21.99
CA LYS A 112 -3.12 7.54 -22.80
C LYS A 112 -3.93 6.28 -23.11
N ASN A 113 -4.16 5.43 -22.11
CA ASN A 113 -4.85 4.13 -22.22
C ASN A 113 -4.16 3.07 -23.08
N LYS A 114 -2.89 3.29 -23.46
CA LYS A 114 -2.04 2.28 -24.11
C LYS A 114 -1.11 1.66 -23.08
N GLN A 115 -1.12 0.33 -23.00
CA GLN A 115 -0.16 -0.44 -22.21
C GLN A 115 1.13 -0.61 -23.00
N TYR A 116 2.26 -0.35 -22.36
CA TYR A 116 3.61 -0.55 -22.87
C TYR A 116 4.18 -1.80 -22.19
N LYS A 117 4.85 -2.65 -22.98
CA LYS A 117 5.55 -3.84 -22.50
C LYS A 117 6.93 -3.49 -22.00
#